data_AF-A0A243WI48-F1
#
_entry.id   AF-A0A243WI48-F1
#
_cell.length_a   1.000
_cell.length_b   1.000
_cell.length_c   1.000
_cell.angle_alpha   90.00
_cell.angle_beta   90.00
_cell.angle_gamma   90.00
#
_symmetry.space_group_name_H-M   'P 1'
#
loop_
_entity.id
_entity.type
_entity.pdbx_description
1 polymer ?
#
loop_
_entity_poly.entity_id
_entity_poly.type
_entity_poly.pdbx_seq_one_letter_code
_entity_poly.pdbx_strand_id
1 'polypeptide(L)'
;MAAVALAPGCQRAVYQAKPQLAPVTAQPVGKALPEDAQVAAVITPYRQRVTQQMSEVLGSAPVPLTKNPGESPLGNFVADLQRQRAAAALREPIDVGVVTNGGLRTSLPAGAITLGSVFELMPFENELVVLDTPGPVMQQLFEYAARIKMALSNVTYTVDAAGKPANIRIGGQPFNPAKTYTVAISDYLAGGGDNMIFFKALKPRDTGVLLRTAIADKIRQLNKEGQSITAKVEGRVKVI
;
A
#
# COMPACT_ATOMS: atom_id res chain seq x y z
N MET A 1 10.24 90.38 -12.47
CA MET A 1 10.54 88.95 -12.26
C MET A 1 9.22 88.21 -12.10
N ALA A 2 9.01 87.19 -12.92
CA ALA A 2 7.73 86.52 -13.11
C ALA A 2 7.31 85.67 -11.89
N ALA A 3 6.04 85.75 -11.51
CA ALA A 3 5.42 84.78 -10.60
C ALA A 3 4.44 83.92 -11.41
N VAL A 4 4.89 82.73 -11.79
CA VAL A 4 4.07 81.72 -12.46
C VAL A 4 3.22 81.03 -11.37
N ALA A 5 1.91 81.23 -11.41
CA ALA A 5 0.97 80.53 -10.55
C ALA A 5 0.69 79.14 -11.13
N LEU A 6 1.22 78.10 -10.48
CA LEU A 6 0.88 76.70 -10.77
C LEU A 6 -0.48 76.37 -10.13
N ALA A 7 -1.51 76.20 -10.96
CA ALA A 7 -2.78 75.63 -10.50
C ALA A 7 -2.61 74.12 -10.30
N PRO A 8 -2.85 73.56 -9.08
CA PRO A 8 -2.79 72.12 -8.87
C PRO A 8 -4.01 71.50 -9.54
N GLY A 9 -3.79 70.81 -10.66
CA GLY A 9 -4.82 70.00 -11.29
C GLY A 9 -5.32 68.93 -10.31
N CYS A 10 -6.64 68.79 -10.16
CA CYS A 10 -7.24 67.73 -9.36
C CYS A 10 -6.84 66.37 -9.95
N GLN A 11 -5.81 65.74 -9.37
CA GLN A 11 -5.56 64.33 -9.63
C GLN A 11 -6.72 63.54 -9.03
N ARG A 12 -7.48 62.81 -9.87
CA ARG A 12 -8.43 61.82 -9.36
C ARG A 12 -7.65 60.84 -8.49
N ALA A 13 -8.00 60.77 -7.22
CA ALA A 13 -7.41 59.82 -6.30
C ALA A 13 -7.48 58.42 -6.94
N VAL A 14 -6.35 57.73 -6.94
CA VAL A 14 -6.26 56.36 -7.47
C VAL A 14 -7.25 55.52 -6.67
N TYR A 15 -8.24 54.93 -7.34
CA TYR A 15 -9.16 54.00 -6.71
C TYR A 15 -8.37 52.79 -6.21
N GLN A 16 -8.12 52.73 -4.91
CA GLN A 16 -7.59 51.54 -4.27
C GLN A 16 -8.76 50.64 -3.92
N ALA A 17 -8.91 49.54 -4.67
CA ALA A 17 -9.81 48.47 -4.29
C ALA A 17 -9.38 47.95 -2.91
N LYS A 18 -10.27 48.05 -1.92
CA LYS A 18 -10.12 47.39 -0.62
C LYS A 18 -10.94 46.10 -0.67
N PRO A 19 -10.36 44.95 -1.09
CA PRO A 19 -11.09 43.70 -1.05
C PRO A 19 -11.49 43.39 0.39
N GLN A 20 -12.80 43.28 0.64
CA GLN A 20 -13.32 42.70 1.86
C GLN A 20 -13.36 41.19 1.67
N LEU A 21 -12.35 40.49 2.19
CA LEU A 21 -12.40 39.04 2.32
C LEU A 21 -13.26 38.71 3.56
N ALA A 22 -14.21 37.78 3.41
CA ALA A 22 -14.98 37.29 4.54
C ALA A 22 -14.01 36.78 5.64
N PRO A 23 -14.24 37.09 6.93
CA PRO A 23 -13.18 36.99 7.93
C PRO A 23 -12.58 35.58 8.11
N VAL A 24 -13.37 34.52 7.92
CA VAL A 24 -12.91 33.13 8.00
C VAL A 24 -13.90 32.27 7.21
N THR A 25 -13.43 31.51 6.21
CA THR A 25 -14.23 30.47 5.53
C THR A 25 -14.01 29.07 6.14
N ALA A 26 -13.12 28.96 7.12
CA ALA A 26 -12.82 27.70 7.79
C ALA A 26 -14.00 27.27 8.68
N GLN A 27 -14.61 26.15 8.31
CA GLN A 27 -15.58 25.46 9.15
C GLN A 27 -14.82 24.58 10.15
N PRO A 28 -15.13 24.63 11.45
CA PRO A 28 -14.54 23.69 12.40
C PRO A 28 -14.90 22.25 11.98
N VAL A 29 -13.92 21.34 11.99
CA VAL A 29 -14.14 19.90 11.76
C VAL A 29 -13.55 19.17 12.95
N GLY A 30 -14.39 18.52 13.75
CA GLY A 30 -13.94 17.78 14.93
C GLY A 30 -15.07 17.32 15.83
N LYS A 31 -14.72 16.51 16.83
CA LYS A 31 -15.67 15.87 17.76
C LYS A 31 -16.47 16.84 18.64
N ALA A 32 -16.07 18.10 18.68
CA ALA A 32 -16.76 19.14 19.46
C ALA A 32 -18.07 19.59 18.79
N LEU A 33 -18.27 19.29 17.50
CA LEU A 33 -19.52 19.57 16.81
C LEU A 33 -20.49 18.39 16.99
N PRO A 34 -21.75 18.65 17.37
CA PRO A 34 -22.76 17.60 17.44
C PRO A 34 -23.07 17.05 16.04
N GLU A 35 -23.39 15.76 15.97
CA GLU A 35 -23.90 15.16 14.74
C GLU A 35 -25.26 15.78 14.37
N ASP A 36 -25.47 16.05 13.08
CA ASP A 36 -26.78 16.44 12.58
C ASP A 36 -27.74 15.24 12.63
N ALA A 37 -28.85 15.37 13.36
CA ALA A 37 -29.78 14.27 13.58
C ALA A 37 -30.46 13.77 12.29
N GLN A 38 -30.70 14.65 11.31
CA GLN A 38 -31.32 14.28 10.05
C GLN A 38 -30.33 13.47 9.20
N VAL A 39 -29.07 13.93 9.12
CA VAL A 39 -28.00 13.21 8.42
C VAL A 39 -27.70 11.87 9.11
N ALA A 40 -27.66 11.85 10.45
CA ALA A 40 -27.45 10.62 11.21
C ALA A 40 -28.55 9.59 10.96
N ALA A 41 -29.81 10.02 10.89
CA ALA A 41 -30.94 9.15 10.56
C ALA A 41 -30.81 8.55 9.15
N VAL A 42 -30.38 9.33 8.16
CA VAL A 42 -30.14 8.86 6.79
C VAL A 42 -29.02 7.82 6.74
N ILE A 43 -27.92 8.02 7.48
CA ILE A 43 -26.73 7.14 7.44
C ILE A 43 -26.94 5.85 8.24
N THR A 44 -27.74 5.88 9.31
CA THR A 44 -27.92 4.76 10.25
C THR A 44 -28.18 3.39 9.60
N PRO A 45 -29.15 3.21 8.68
CA PRO A 45 -29.41 1.90 8.07
C PRO A 45 -28.27 1.39 7.17
N TYR A 46 -27.46 2.29 6.60
CA TYR A 46 -26.26 1.90 5.85
C TYR A 46 -25.14 1.49 6.81
N ARG A 47 -24.91 2.29 7.86
CA ARG A 47 -23.94 2.00 8.91
C ARG A 47 -24.20 0.63 9.54
N GLN A 48 -25.44 0.34 9.92
CA GLN A 48 -25.79 -0.95 10.53
C GLN A 48 -25.48 -2.13 9.61
N ARG A 49 -25.87 -2.05 8.33
CA ARG A 49 -25.58 -3.12 7.34
C ARG A 49 -24.09 -3.33 7.14
N VAL A 50 -23.32 -2.24 6.99
CA VAL A 50 -21.86 -2.31 6.84
C VAL A 50 -21.24 -2.88 8.12
N THR A 51 -21.60 -2.38 9.31
CA THR A 51 -21.09 -2.88 10.58
C THR A 51 -21.35 -4.38 10.72
N GLN A 52 -22.55 -4.85 10.40
CA GLN A 52 -22.88 -6.28 10.47
C GLN A 52 -21.96 -7.13 9.58
N GLN A 53 -21.68 -6.70 8.35
CA GLN A 53 -20.75 -7.40 7.45
C GLN A 53 -19.31 -7.33 7.95
N MET A 54 -18.87 -6.15 8.40
CA MET A 54 -17.49 -5.93 8.87
C MET A 54 -17.16 -6.65 10.18
N SER A 55 -18.18 -7.07 10.94
CA SER A 55 -18.02 -7.86 12.17
C SER A 55 -17.85 -9.36 11.94
N GLU A 56 -17.94 -9.87 10.71
CA GLU A 56 -17.65 -11.29 10.40
C GLU A 56 -16.23 -11.63 10.83
N VAL A 57 -16.07 -12.58 11.76
CA VAL A 57 -14.75 -13.09 12.18
C VAL A 57 -14.25 -14.09 11.14
N LEU A 58 -13.10 -13.79 10.53
CA LEU A 58 -12.48 -14.62 9.50
C LEU A 58 -11.53 -15.66 10.09
N GLY A 59 -10.88 -15.32 11.20
CA GLY A 59 -9.88 -16.13 11.87
C GLY A 59 -9.27 -15.40 13.05
N SER A 60 -8.07 -15.79 13.47
CA SER A 60 -7.40 -15.19 14.62
C SER A 60 -5.89 -15.09 14.44
N ALA A 61 -5.26 -14.18 15.18
CA ALA A 61 -3.81 -14.04 15.32
C ALA A 61 -3.42 -14.16 16.80
N PRO A 62 -2.40 -14.97 17.17
CA PRO A 62 -1.99 -15.08 18.58
C PRO A 62 -1.22 -13.83 19.05
N VAL A 63 -0.59 -13.12 18.13
CA VAL A 63 0.14 -11.87 18.34
C VAL A 63 -0.20 -10.89 17.22
N PRO A 64 -0.04 -9.57 17.41
CA PRO A 64 -0.29 -8.61 16.34
C PRO A 64 0.68 -8.84 15.17
N LEU A 65 0.18 -8.86 13.93
CA LEU A 65 1.03 -8.83 12.74
C LEU A 65 1.32 -7.36 12.41
N THR A 66 2.48 -6.90 12.86
CA THR A 66 2.87 -5.50 12.76
C THR A 66 3.43 -5.15 11.39
N LYS A 67 3.18 -3.90 11.01
CA LYS A 67 3.78 -3.22 9.88
C LYS A 67 4.95 -2.37 10.34
N ASN A 68 6.12 -2.47 9.68
CA ASN A 68 7.29 -1.65 9.95
C ASN A 68 7.95 -1.18 8.65
N PRO A 69 8.72 -0.08 8.65
CA PRO A 69 9.65 0.20 7.55
C PRO A 69 10.59 -0.99 7.32
N GLY A 70 10.75 -1.39 6.06
CA GLY A 70 11.56 -2.54 5.67
C GLY A 70 10.85 -3.89 5.87
N GLU A 71 11.56 -4.90 6.37
CA GLU A 71 10.98 -6.23 6.65
C GLU A 71 10.06 -6.18 7.88
N SER A 72 8.87 -6.77 7.75
CA SER A 72 7.90 -6.85 8.84
C SER A 72 7.12 -8.17 8.79
N PRO A 73 6.61 -8.67 9.94
CA PRO A 73 5.78 -9.87 9.97
C PRO A 73 4.60 -9.78 9.00
N LEU A 74 3.89 -8.66 8.98
CA LEU A 74 2.75 -8.47 8.11
C LEU A 74 3.14 -8.42 6.63
N GLY A 75 4.22 -7.70 6.30
CA GLY A 75 4.74 -7.64 4.93
C GLY A 75 5.14 -9.03 4.41
N ASN A 76 5.83 -9.83 5.23
CA ASN A 76 6.21 -11.19 4.89
C ASN A 76 4.99 -12.08 4.65
N PHE A 77 4.01 -12.03 5.55
CA PHE A 77 2.76 -12.78 5.42
C PHE A 77 2.03 -12.47 4.10
N VAL A 78 1.82 -11.19 3.80
CA VAL A 78 1.06 -10.79 2.60
C VAL A 78 1.85 -11.08 1.32
N ALA A 79 3.17 -10.85 1.30
CA ALA A 79 4.00 -11.18 0.15
C ALA A 79 3.95 -12.68 -0.19
N ASP A 80 4.03 -13.55 0.83
CA ASP A 80 3.98 -15.00 0.64
C ASP A 80 2.59 -15.45 0.19
N LEU A 81 1.55 -14.91 0.82
CA LEU A 81 0.16 -15.15 0.45
C LEU A 81 -0.09 -14.79 -1.01
N GLN A 82 0.35 -13.60 -1.45
CA GLN A 82 0.19 -13.18 -2.84
C GLN A 82 0.86 -14.15 -3.81
N ARG A 83 2.10 -14.56 -3.52
CA ARG A 83 2.84 -15.52 -4.34
C ARG A 83 2.12 -16.86 -4.43
N GLN A 84 1.68 -17.39 -3.29
CA GLN A 84 0.96 -18.66 -3.22
C GLN A 84 -0.41 -18.59 -3.92
N ARG A 85 -1.14 -17.48 -3.73
CA ARG A 85 -2.46 -17.30 -4.34
C ARG A 85 -2.37 -17.16 -5.86
N ALA A 86 -1.40 -16.41 -6.36
CA ALA A 86 -1.13 -16.29 -7.79
C ALA A 86 -0.77 -17.65 -8.40
N ALA A 87 0.11 -18.41 -7.73
CA ALA A 87 0.49 -19.75 -8.16
C ALA A 87 -0.72 -20.69 -8.27
N ALA A 88 -1.61 -20.66 -7.27
CA ALA A 88 -2.83 -21.46 -7.29
C ALA A 88 -3.82 -21.02 -8.38
N ALA A 89 -3.99 -19.72 -8.60
CA ALA A 89 -4.90 -19.17 -9.60
C ALA A 89 -4.48 -19.53 -11.04
N LEU A 90 -3.18 -19.43 -11.32
CA LEU A 90 -2.60 -19.69 -12.64
C LEU A 90 -2.16 -21.14 -12.84
N ARG A 91 -2.18 -21.95 -11.77
CA ARG A 91 -1.77 -23.36 -11.75
C ARG A 91 -0.32 -23.57 -12.18
N GLU A 92 0.56 -22.68 -11.75
CA GLU A 92 1.99 -22.72 -12.04
C GLU A 92 2.81 -22.17 -10.86
N PRO A 93 4.09 -22.52 -10.73
CA PRO A 93 4.95 -21.93 -9.71
C PRO A 93 5.18 -20.44 -9.94
N ILE A 94 5.14 -19.65 -8.85
CA ILE A 94 5.52 -18.23 -8.88
C ILE A 94 6.79 -18.01 -8.04
N ASP A 95 7.79 -17.36 -8.64
CA ASP A 95 9.13 -17.19 -8.07
C ASP A 95 9.13 -16.21 -6.90
N VAL A 96 8.52 -15.03 -7.06
CA VAL A 96 8.62 -13.89 -6.11
C VAL A 96 7.25 -13.27 -5.85
N GLY A 97 7.03 -12.77 -4.64
CA GLY A 97 5.86 -11.97 -4.26
C GLY A 97 6.27 -10.60 -3.74
N VAL A 98 5.57 -9.55 -4.18
CA VAL A 98 5.90 -8.15 -3.88
C VAL A 98 4.73 -7.44 -3.23
N VAL A 99 4.99 -6.80 -2.08
CA VAL A 99 4.08 -5.90 -1.39
C VAL A 99 4.85 -4.71 -0.86
N THR A 100 4.26 -3.51 -0.86
CA THR A 100 4.86 -2.33 -0.24
C THR A 100 4.24 -2.05 1.12
N ASN A 101 5.03 -1.42 2.00
CA ASN A 101 4.55 -0.91 3.27
C ASN A 101 3.41 0.14 3.13
N GLY A 102 3.35 0.83 1.99
CA GLY A 102 2.30 1.79 1.66
C GLY A 102 0.98 1.14 1.27
N GLY A 103 1.05 -0.01 0.60
CA GLY A 103 -0.13 -0.82 0.21
C GLY A 103 -0.86 -1.45 1.40
N LEU A 104 -0.19 -1.62 2.54
CA LEU A 104 -0.76 -2.09 3.79
C LEU A 104 -1.00 -0.91 4.74
N ARG A 105 -2.26 -0.59 5.04
CA ARG A 105 -2.63 0.68 5.68
C ARG A 105 -2.57 0.64 7.20
N THR A 106 -2.82 -0.51 7.80
CA THR A 106 -2.73 -0.73 9.25
C THR A 106 -2.05 -2.07 9.55
N SER A 107 -1.79 -2.33 10.83
CA SER A 107 -1.39 -3.67 11.31
C SER A 107 -2.63 -4.53 11.56
N LEU A 108 -2.48 -5.86 11.59
CA LEU A 108 -3.55 -6.73 12.09
C LEU A 108 -3.41 -6.92 13.61
N PRO A 109 -4.51 -6.79 14.38
CA PRO A 109 -4.46 -6.93 15.83
C PRO A 109 -4.21 -8.38 16.25
N ALA A 110 -3.88 -8.60 17.53
CA ALA A 110 -4.01 -9.91 18.13
C ALA A 110 -5.49 -10.25 18.39
N GLY A 111 -5.81 -11.54 18.50
CA GLY A 111 -7.17 -12.02 18.73
C GLY A 111 -7.94 -12.20 17.42
N ALA A 112 -9.24 -11.94 17.47
CA ALA A 112 -10.13 -12.12 16.32
C ALA A 112 -9.80 -11.12 15.20
N ILE A 113 -9.66 -11.65 13.98
CA ILE A 113 -9.48 -10.86 12.76
C ILE A 113 -10.80 -10.84 12.02
N THR A 114 -11.38 -9.66 11.85
CA THR A 114 -12.66 -9.52 11.17
C THR A 114 -12.50 -9.13 9.70
N LEU A 115 -13.59 -9.21 8.94
CA LEU A 115 -13.65 -8.64 7.60
C LEU A 115 -13.31 -7.14 7.62
N GLY A 116 -13.80 -6.41 8.61
CA GLY A 116 -13.45 -5.00 8.85
C GLY A 116 -11.95 -4.79 9.01
N SER A 117 -11.25 -5.64 9.77
CA SER A 117 -9.77 -5.57 9.91
C SER A 117 -9.06 -5.70 8.56
N VAL A 118 -9.57 -6.54 7.65
CA VAL A 118 -9.01 -6.74 6.30
C VAL A 118 -9.31 -5.54 5.40
N PHE A 119 -10.50 -4.94 5.49
CA PHE A 119 -10.85 -3.70 4.78
C PHE A 119 -10.01 -2.51 5.25
N GLU A 120 -9.74 -2.40 6.55
CA GLU A 120 -8.83 -1.39 7.09
C GLU A 120 -7.39 -1.62 6.65
N LEU A 121 -6.95 -2.88 6.57
CA LEU A 121 -5.60 -3.25 6.13
C LEU A 121 -5.36 -2.90 4.65
N MET A 122 -6.27 -3.30 3.76
CA MET A 122 -6.14 -3.12 2.31
C MET A 122 -7.46 -2.58 1.74
N PRO A 123 -7.72 -1.27 1.87
CA PRO A 123 -8.98 -0.67 1.43
C PRO A 123 -9.08 -0.51 -0.10
N PHE A 124 -8.01 -0.84 -0.83
CA PHE A 124 -7.96 -0.74 -2.28
C PHE A 124 -8.62 -1.94 -2.96
N GLU A 125 -9.15 -1.72 -4.16
CA GLU A 125 -9.70 -2.77 -5.02
C GLU A 125 -8.67 -3.31 -6.01
N ASN A 126 -7.40 -3.31 -5.62
CA ASN A 126 -6.29 -3.76 -6.45
C ASN A 126 -6.42 -5.24 -6.80
N GLU A 127 -6.14 -5.56 -8.06
CA GLU A 127 -6.04 -6.93 -8.54
C GLU A 127 -4.65 -7.53 -8.27
N LEU A 128 -4.61 -8.84 -8.04
CA LEU A 128 -3.39 -9.64 -8.03
C LEU A 128 -3.05 -10.00 -9.48
N VAL A 129 -1.88 -9.60 -9.93
CA VAL A 129 -1.38 -9.93 -11.27
C VAL A 129 0.00 -10.58 -11.17
N VAL A 130 0.41 -11.23 -12.25
CA VAL A 130 1.77 -11.78 -12.38
C VAL A 130 2.50 -11.11 -13.53
N LEU A 131 3.75 -10.72 -13.28
CA LEU A 131 4.67 -10.20 -14.29
C LEU A 131 5.73 -11.24 -14.63
N ASP A 132 5.89 -11.54 -15.91
CA ASP A 132 7.07 -12.24 -16.41
C ASP A 132 8.20 -11.20 -16.54
N THR A 133 9.11 -11.22 -15.56
CA THR A 133 10.07 -10.14 -15.28
C THR A 133 11.48 -10.55 -15.69
N PRO A 134 12.04 -9.97 -16.77
CA PRO A 134 13.40 -10.26 -17.20
C PRO A 134 14.43 -9.84 -16.14
N GLY A 135 15.58 -10.53 -16.12
CA GLY A 135 16.66 -10.26 -15.16
C GLY A 135 17.06 -8.79 -15.00
N PRO A 136 17.18 -7.97 -16.06
CA PRO A 136 17.45 -6.53 -15.91
C PRO A 136 16.37 -5.77 -15.12
N VAL A 137 15.10 -6.14 -15.27
CA VAL A 137 13.99 -5.53 -14.50
C VAL A 137 13.98 -6.06 -13.06
N MET A 138 14.30 -7.35 -12.86
CA MET A 138 14.52 -7.90 -11.51
C MET A 138 15.65 -7.18 -10.78
N GLN A 139 16.74 -6.86 -11.47
CA GLN A 139 17.85 -6.09 -10.90
C GLN A 139 17.39 -4.70 -10.43
N GLN A 140 16.56 -4.01 -11.22
CA GLN A 140 15.96 -2.72 -10.83
C GLN A 140 15.03 -2.85 -9.61
N LEU A 141 14.26 -3.95 -9.52
CA LEU A 141 13.48 -4.27 -8.33
C LEU A 141 14.38 -4.44 -7.10
N PHE A 142 15.49 -5.16 -7.21
CA PHE A 142 16.41 -5.36 -6.08
C PHE A 142 17.12 -4.07 -5.66
N GLU A 143 17.48 -3.20 -6.60
CA GLU A 143 18.04 -1.88 -6.32
C GLU A 143 17.05 -1.00 -5.58
N TYR A 144 15.78 -0.99 -6.03
CA TYR A 144 14.70 -0.32 -5.33
C TYR A 144 14.51 -0.91 -3.92
N ALA A 145 14.43 -2.23 -3.80
CA ALA A 145 14.19 -2.92 -2.54
C ALA A 145 15.31 -2.68 -1.53
N ALA A 146 16.58 -2.66 -1.97
CA ALA A 146 17.72 -2.37 -1.11
C ALA A 146 17.64 -0.99 -0.47
N ARG A 147 17.29 0.04 -1.24
CA ARG A 147 17.19 1.43 -0.76
C ARG A 147 16.21 1.59 0.41
N ILE A 148 15.12 0.83 0.40
CA ILE A 148 14.08 0.89 1.44
C ILE A 148 14.03 -0.35 2.33
N LYS A 149 15.02 -1.24 2.21
CA LYS A 149 15.13 -2.51 2.96
C LYS A 149 13.87 -3.36 2.86
N MET A 150 13.22 -3.38 1.69
CA MET A 150 11.95 -4.07 1.46
C MET A 150 12.16 -5.57 1.29
N ALA A 151 11.52 -6.36 2.16
CA ALA A 151 11.48 -7.80 2.00
C ALA A 151 10.54 -8.21 0.85
N LEU A 152 10.92 -9.28 0.13
CA LEU A 152 10.12 -9.88 -0.94
C LEU A 152 9.86 -11.35 -0.58
N SER A 153 8.76 -11.95 -1.03
CA SER A 153 8.51 -13.38 -0.84
C SER A 153 9.53 -14.21 -1.58
N ASN A 154 10.05 -15.26 -0.92
CA ASN A 154 10.96 -16.25 -1.50
C ASN A 154 12.31 -15.66 -1.96
N VAL A 155 12.70 -14.52 -1.41
CA VAL A 155 13.98 -13.85 -1.69
C VAL A 155 14.74 -13.62 -0.39
N THR A 156 16.06 -13.81 -0.45
CA THR A 156 16.99 -13.29 0.55
C THR A 156 18.07 -12.46 -0.13
N TYR A 157 18.45 -11.33 0.44
CA TYR A 157 19.55 -10.51 -0.06
C TYR A 157 20.20 -9.68 1.07
N THR A 158 21.40 -9.16 0.79
CA THR A 158 22.09 -8.22 1.67
C THR A 158 22.11 -6.83 1.05
N VAL A 159 22.18 -5.80 1.88
CA VAL A 159 22.40 -4.40 1.47
C VAL A 159 23.80 -4.01 1.94
N ASP A 160 24.68 -3.68 1.01
CA ASP A 160 26.04 -3.26 1.33
C ASP A 160 26.09 -1.81 1.88
N ALA A 161 27.28 -1.38 2.31
CA ALA A 161 27.53 -0.03 2.82
C ALA A 161 27.21 1.08 1.81
N ALA A 162 27.18 0.80 0.51
CA ALA A 162 26.79 1.73 -0.54
C ALA A 162 25.27 1.72 -0.82
N GLY A 163 24.50 0.93 -0.08
CA GLY A 163 23.06 0.79 -0.25
C GLY A 163 22.64 -0.09 -1.42
N LYS A 164 23.56 -0.88 -2.00
CA LYS A 164 23.29 -1.76 -3.15
C LYS A 164 22.92 -3.17 -2.71
N PRO A 165 22.07 -3.87 -3.48
CA PRO A 165 21.75 -5.26 -3.22
C PRO A 165 22.94 -6.17 -3.56
N ALA A 166 23.23 -7.12 -2.68
CA ALA A 166 24.24 -8.16 -2.86
C ALA A 166 23.71 -9.51 -2.36
N ASN A 167 24.40 -10.62 -2.68
CA ASN A 167 24.05 -11.97 -2.24
C ASN A 167 22.58 -12.36 -2.48
N ILE A 168 22.02 -11.89 -3.61
CA ILE A 168 20.61 -12.07 -3.95
C ILE A 168 20.35 -13.55 -4.25
N ARG A 169 19.38 -14.14 -3.56
CA ARG A 169 18.90 -15.50 -3.81
C ARG A 169 17.39 -15.52 -3.95
N ILE A 170 16.90 -16.27 -4.94
CA ILE A 170 15.47 -16.48 -5.21
C ILE A 170 15.22 -17.98 -5.10
N GLY A 171 14.29 -18.40 -4.24
CA GLY A 171 14.05 -19.83 -3.97
C GLY A 171 15.29 -20.55 -3.45
N GLY A 172 16.15 -19.84 -2.73
CA GLY A 172 17.43 -20.37 -2.23
C GLY A 172 18.53 -20.51 -3.29
N GLN A 173 18.29 -20.19 -4.56
CA GLN A 173 19.31 -20.21 -5.63
C GLN A 173 19.86 -18.82 -5.92
N PRO A 174 21.15 -18.65 -6.28
CA PRO A 174 21.69 -17.36 -6.68
C PRO A 174 20.89 -16.73 -7.83
N PHE A 175 20.67 -15.42 -7.75
CA PHE A 175 20.02 -14.67 -8.82
C PHE A 175 20.82 -14.79 -10.14
N ASN A 176 20.10 -15.12 -11.22
CA ASN A 176 20.66 -15.21 -12.57
C ASN A 176 20.09 -14.08 -13.44
N PRO A 177 20.91 -13.09 -13.84
CA PRO A 177 20.44 -11.93 -14.61
C PRO A 177 20.01 -12.28 -16.05
N ALA A 178 20.28 -13.48 -16.54
CA ALA A 178 19.82 -13.94 -17.84
C ALA A 178 18.46 -14.65 -17.79
N LYS A 179 17.92 -14.95 -16.59
CA LYS A 179 16.63 -15.64 -16.41
C LYS A 179 15.48 -14.63 -16.34
N THR A 180 14.30 -15.04 -16.80
CA THR A 180 13.02 -14.38 -16.53
C THR A 180 12.35 -15.02 -15.32
N TYR A 181 11.86 -14.20 -14.40
CA TYR A 181 11.23 -14.61 -13.14
C TYR A 181 9.77 -14.19 -13.11
N THR A 182 8.92 -15.00 -12.49
CA THR A 182 7.51 -14.69 -12.27
C THR A 182 7.32 -13.91 -10.96
N VAL A 183 6.67 -12.76 -11.04
CA VAL A 183 6.49 -11.84 -9.90
C VAL A 183 5.00 -11.61 -9.65
N ALA A 184 4.49 -12.12 -8.53
CA ALA A 184 3.15 -11.83 -8.03
C ALA A 184 3.10 -10.46 -7.33
N ILE A 185 2.26 -9.56 -7.83
CA ILE A 185 2.24 -8.14 -7.44
C ILE A 185 0.84 -7.55 -7.61
N SER A 186 0.58 -6.37 -7.03
CA SER A 186 -0.65 -5.64 -7.34
C SER A 186 -0.58 -4.98 -8.72
N ASP A 187 -1.71 -4.88 -9.40
CA ASP A 187 -1.92 -4.08 -10.60
C ASP A 187 -1.40 -2.63 -10.47
N TYR A 188 -1.62 -1.98 -9.33
CA TYR A 188 -1.12 -0.63 -9.04
C TYR A 188 0.41 -0.52 -9.15
N LEU A 189 1.14 -1.48 -8.57
CA LEU A 189 2.60 -1.49 -8.62
C LEU A 189 3.11 -1.94 -9.99
N ALA A 190 2.42 -2.90 -10.64
CA ALA A 190 2.70 -3.29 -12.02
C ALA A 190 2.56 -2.11 -12.99
N GLY A 191 1.59 -1.22 -12.76
CA GLY A 191 1.41 0.02 -13.51
C GLY A 191 2.44 1.12 -13.22
N GLY A 192 3.41 0.87 -12.33
CA GLY A 192 4.47 1.82 -11.96
C GLY A 192 4.20 2.62 -10.68
N GLY A 193 3.21 2.23 -9.88
CA GLY A 193 2.94 2.79 -8.55
C GLY A 193 4.16 2.75 -7.64
N ASP A 194 4.18 3.60 -6.62
CA ASP A 194 5.29 3.75 -5.65
C ASP A 194 6.68 3.96 -6.30
N ASN A 195 6.69 4.56 -7.50
CA ASN A 195 7.87 4.77 -8.36
C ASN A 195 8.51 3.48 -8.90
N MET A 196 7.78 2.36 -8.95
CA MET A 196 8.23 1.12 -9.59
C MET A 196 8.05 1.16 -11.12
N ILE A 197 8.42 2.29 -11.75
CA ILE A 197 8.19 2.56 -13.18
C ILE A 197 8.80 1.52 -14.13
N PHE A 198 9.79 0.77 -13.63
CA PHE A 198 10.46 -0.31 -14.35
C PHE A 198 9.54 -1.48 -14.68
N PHE A 199 8.42 -1.64 -13.99
CA PHE A 199 7.41 -2.65 -14.34
C PHE A 199 6.47 -2.22 -15.46
N LYS A 200 6.34 -0.92 -15.74
CA LYS A 200 5.30 -0.36 -16.62
C LYS A 200 5.36 -0.89 -18.07
N ALA A 201 6.55 -1.30 -18.53
CA ALA A 201 6.73 -1.86 -19.86
C ALA A 201 6.35 -3.34 -19.96
N LEU A 202 6.16 -4.03 -18.83
CA LEU A 202 5.78 -5.44 -18.79
C LEU A 202 4.26 -5.57 -18.89
N LYS A 203 3.81 -6.62 -19.58
CA LYS A 203 2.38 -6.94 -19.68
C LYS A 203 1.97 -7.83 -18.50
N PRO A 204 1.02 -7.41 -17.64
CA PRO A 204 0.50 -8.26 -16.58
C PRO A 204 -0.28 -9.45 -17.13
N ARG A 205 -0.16 -10.58 -16.42
CA ARG A 205 -1.05 -11.74 -16.55
C ARG A 205 -2.07 -11.68 -15.43
N ASP A 206 -3.33 -11.60 -15.83
CA ASP A 206 -4.43 -11.47 -14.88
C ASP A 206 -4.68 -12.79 -14.15
N THR A 207 -4.82 -12.71 -12.82
CA THR A 207 -5.23 -13.89 -12.03
C THR A 207 -6.74 -13.94 -11.81
N GLY A 208 -7.45 -12.83 -12.08
CA GLY A 208 -8.87 -12.67 -11.75
C GLY A 208 -9.15 -12.58 -10.24
N VAL A 209 -8.12 -12.35 -9.42
CA VAL A 209 -8.23 -12.32 -7.96
C VAL A 209 -8.02 -10.90 -7.44
N LEU A 210 -8.97 -10.40 -6.64
CA LEU A 210 -8.77 -9.19 -5.83
C LEU A 210 -7.85 -9.48 -4.64
N LEU A 211 -6.88 -8.62 -4.39
CA LEU A 211 -5.91 -8.82 -3.31
C LEU A 211 -6.56 -8.85 -1.92
N ARG A 212 -7.52 -7.96 -1.66
CA ARG A 212 -8.28 -7.93 -0.40
C ARG A 212 -9.01 -9.26 -0.18
N THR A 213 -9.61 -9.81 -1.23
CA THR A 213 -10.28 -11.11 -1.19
C THR A 213 -9.28 -12.24 -0.95
N ALA A 214 -8.10 -12.21 -1.58
CA ALA A 214 -7.03 -13.18 -1.33
C ALA A 214 -6.60 -13.20 0.15
N ILE A 215 -6.49 -12.02 0.79
CA ILE A 215 -6.18 -11.89 2.21
C ILE A 215 -7.28 -12.52 3.06
N ALA A 216 -8.53 -12.11 2.84
CA ALA A 216 -9.67 -12.64 3.58
C ALA A 216 -9.81 -14.16 3.45
N ASP A 217 -9.68 -14.68 2.24
CA ASP A 217 -9.79 -16.11 1.94
C ASP A 217 -8.68 -16.93 2.60
N LYS A 218 -7.44 -16.43 2.62
CA LYS A 218 -6.35 -17.13 3.30
C LYS A 218 -6.57 -17.19 4.81
N ILE A 219 -7.08 -16.12 5.41
CA ILE A 219 -7.40 -16.09 6.85
C ILE A 219 -8.52 -17.09 7.14
N ARG A 220 -9.60 -17.10 6.34
CA ARG A 220 -10.68 -18.09 6.45
C ARG A 220 -10.18 -19.52 6.28
N GLN A 221 -9.29 -19.75 5.32
CA GLN A 221 -8.69 -21.05 5.06
C GLN A 221 -7.91 -21.54 6.29
N LEU A 222 -7.00 -20.74 6.83
CA LEU A 222 -6.21 -21.09 8.01
C LEU A 222 -7.13 -21.40 9.20
N ASN A 223 -8.17 -20.59 9.41
CA ASN A 223 -9.14 -20.82 10.48
C ASN A 223 -9.88 -22.16 10.31
N LYS A 224 -10.31 -22.50 9.08
CA LYS A 224 -10.92 -23.82 8.77
C LYS A 224 -9.95 -24.98 9.02
N GLU A 225 -8.66 -24.76 8.83
CA GLU A 225 -7.58 -25.71 9.12
C GLU A 225 -7.20 -25.76 10.62
N GLY A 226 -7.90 -25.00 11.49
CA GLY A 226 -7.60 -24.91 12.92
C GLY A 226 -6.33 -24.11 13.23
N GLN A 227 -5.85 -23.31 12.28
CA GLN A 227 -4.63 -22.51 12.38
C GLN A 227 -4.95 -21.03 12.54
N SER A 228 -4.12 -20.34 13.33
CA SER A 228 -4.12 -18.87 13.41
C SER A 228 -3.11 -18.28 12.42
N ILE A 229 -3.32 -17.03 12.00
CA ILE A 229 -2.32 -16.30 11.22
C ILE A 229 -1.07 -16.06 12.07
N THR A 230 0.08 -16.46 11.55
CA THR A 230 1.37 -16.21 12.17
C THR A 230 2.37 -15.82 11.11
N ALA A 231 3.26 -14.89 11.45
CA ALA A 231 4.39 -14.50 10.64
C ALA A 231 5.45 -13.85 11.53
N LYS A 232 6.69 -13.86 11.06
CA LYS A 232 7.83 -13.26 11.75
C LYS A 232 8.76 -12.58 10.75
N VAL A 233 9.67 -11.79 11.27
CA VAL A 233 10.86 -11.37 10.52
C VAL A 233 11.77 -12.58 10.38
N GLU A 234 12.22 -12.85 9.15
CA GLU A 234 13.01 -14.04 8.79
C GLU A 234 14.43 -13.67 8.38
N GLY A 235 14.73 -12.37 8.24
CA GLY A 235 16.01 -11.89 7.76
C GLY A 235 16.13 -12.04 6.24
N ARG A 236 15.03 -11.78 5.53
CA ARG A 236 14.98 -11.71 4.05
C ARG A 236 15.87 -10.59 3.52
N VAL A 237 16.09 -9.56 4.33
CA VAL A 237 17.03 -8.47 4.05
C VAL A 237 17.97 -8.28 5.24
N LYS A 238 19.28 -8.18 4.98
CA LYS A 238 20.31 -7.90 6.00
C LYS A 238 21.21 -6.76 5.54
N VAL A 239 21.44 -5.78 6.40
CA VAL A 239 22.44 -4.73 6.14
C VAL A 239 23.79 -5.24 6.63
N ILE A 240 24.81 -5.17 5.77
CA ILE A 240 26.18 -5.65 6.04
C ILE A 240 27.21 -4.55 5.84
#